data_AF-A0ABD2E0S6-F1
#
_entry.id   AF-A0ABD2E0S6-F1
#
_cell.length_a   1.000
_cell.length_b   1.000
_cell.length_c   1.000
_cell.angle_alpha   90.00
_cell.angle_beta   90.00
_cell.angle_gamma   90.00
#
_symmetry.space_group_name_H-M   'P 1'
#
loop_
_entity.id
_entity.type
_entity.pdbx_description
1 polymer ?
#
loop_
_entity_poly.entity_id
_entity_poly.type
_entity_poly.pdbx_seq_one_letter_code
_entity_poly.pdbx_strand_id
1 'polypeptide(L)'
;MAAPILSGVRKLLKHVHFATIPRRHRHKKKWAATEPKFPAVRLALQNFDMTYSVQFGDLWPSIRVSLLSEQKYGALVNNFAAWDHVSAKLEELSARDFVNEAISHWELEPESGQSGAPSPASWACSPNLRCFTFARGDVSRFPPARLGSLGVMDYYLMDAASLLPVLALGLQPGDIVLDLCAAPGGKTLALLQTGCCRNLAANDLSTSRIGRLQKVLHSYVPEEIRDGNQVRVTSWDGRKWGELEGDTYDRVLVDVPCTTDRHSLHEEENNIFQRSRKKERQMLPMLQVQLLA
;
A
#
# COMPACT_ATOMS: atom_id res chain seq x y z
N MET A 1 15.74 43.19 112.97
CA MET A 1 14.38 42.93 112.43
C MET A 1 14.53 42.56 110.98
N ALA A 2 14.44 41.28 110.66
CA ALA A 2 14.53 40.77 109.30
C ALA A 2 13.44 39.71 109.10
N ALA A 3 13.02 39.61 107.84
CA ALA A 3 11.91 38.85 107.23
C ALA A 3 10.65 39.73 106.98
N PRO A 4 9.84 39.49 105.91
CA PRO A 4 9.84 38.29 105.07
C PRO A 4 9.43 38.42 103.57
N ILE A 5 9.52 37.27 102.87
CA ILE A 5 8.56 36.64 101.92
C ILE A 5 8.34 37.14 100.46
N LEU A 6 8.49 36.12 99.59
CA LEU A 6 8.03 35.88 98.22
C LEU A 6 6.57 36.27 97.88
N SER A 7 6.36 36.81 96.69
CA SER A 7 5.37 36.37 95.67
C SER A 7 5.61 37.26 94.43
N GLY A 8 5.72 36.76 93.20
CA GLY A 8 4.69 36.06 92.45
C GLY A 8 4.15 36.99 91.34
N VAL A 9 3.76 36.41 90.21
CA VAL A 9 2.91 36.97 89.13
C VAL A 9 3.59 37.38 87.81
N ARG A 10 3.66 36.37 86.93
CA ARG A 10 3.10 36.27 85.57
C ARG A 10 3.55 37.20 84.42
N LYS A 11 3.93 36.48 83.36
CA LYS A 11 3.59 36.64 81.93
C LYS A 11 4.17 37.86 81.22
N LEU A 12 5.06 37.59 80.25
CA LEU A 12 4.79 38.02 78.88
C LEU A 12 5.47 37.06 77.88
N LEU A 13 4.61 36.36 77.13
CA LEU A 13 4.95 35.56 75.96
C LEU A 13 5.71 36.43 74.96
N LYS A 14 6.99 36.14 74.70
CA LYS A 14 7.67 36.65 73.52
C LYS A 14 7.55 35.61 72.41
N HIS A 15 6.63 35.93 71.50
CA HIS A 15 6.34 35.23 70.27
C HIS A 15 7.61 34.82 69.51
N VAL A 16 7.78 33.51 69.33
CA VAL A 16 8.65 32.96 68.31
C VAL A 16 7.99 33.26 66.96
N HIS A 17 8.42 34.33 66.30
CA HIS A 17 8.06 34.58 64.91
C HIS A 17 8.78 33.54 64.04
N PHE A 18 8.13 32.39 63.84
CA PHE A 18 8.35 31.61 62.62
C PHE A 18 7.93 32.50 61.46
N ALA A 19 8.89 33.14 60.80
CA ALA A 19 8.65 33.76 59.51
C ALA A 19 8.28 32.63 58.53
N THR A 20 6.98 32.44 58.30
CA THR A 20 6.48 31.62 57.21
C THR A 20 6.86 32.32 55.92
N ILE A 21 7.97 31.90 55.30
CA ILE A 21 8.27 32.29 53.93
C ILE A 21 7.09 31.79 53.09
N PRO A 22 6.29 32.66 52.45
CA PRO A 22 5.24 32.18 51.59
C PRO A 22 5.92 31.48 50.41
N ARG A 23 5.87 30.14 50.39
CA ARG A 23 6.18 29.37 49.19
C ARG A 23 5.17 29.81 48.14
N ARG A 24 5.57 30.75 47.27
CA ARG A 24 4.85 31.01 46.04
C ARG A 24 4.93 29.72 45.22
N HIS A 25 3.89 28.90 45.31
CA HIS A 25 3.61 27.90 44.29
C HIS A 25 3.27 28.66 43.01
N ARG A 26 4.32 29.12 42.32
CA ARG A 26 4.19 29.56 40.94
C ARG A 26 3.96 28.29 40.14
N HIS A 27 2.71 27.83 40.10
CA HIS A 27 2.25 27.01 39.01
C HIS A 27 2.53 27.82 37.74
N LYS A 28 3.68 27.59 37.11
CA LYS A 28 3.78 27.84 35.68
C LYS A 28 2.66 26.98 35.12
N LYS A 29 1.54 27.58 34.68
CA LYS A 29 0.69 26.91 33.70
C LYS A 29 1.67 26.42 32.65
N LYS A 30 1.83 25.11 32.52
CA LYS A 30 2.50 24.55 31.35
C LYS A 30 1.51 24.81 30.23
N TRP A 31 1.63 25.98 29.61
CA TRP A 31 1.15 26.17 28.25
C TRP A 31 2.08 25.30 27.41
N ALA A 32 1.92 23.98 27.47
CA ALA A 32 2.17 23.21 26.28
C ALA A 32 1.16 23.82 25.31
N ALA A 33 1.63 24.74 24.47
CA ALA A 33 0.90 25.14 23.30
C ALA A 33 0.68 23.84 22.55
N THR A 34 -0.48 23.21 22.76
CA THR A 34 -0.97 22.18 21.87
C THR A 34 -1.30 22.93 20.59
N GLU A 35 -0.26 23.24 19.81
CA GLU A 35 -0.47 23.59 18.42
C GLU A 35 -1.40 22.52 17.85
N PRO A 36 -2.48 22.92 17.14
CA PRO A 36 -3.31 21.95 16.48
C PRO A 36 -2.41 21.09 15.60
N LYS A 37 -2.32 19.78 15.93
CA LYS A 37 -1.59 18.83 15.11
C LYS A 37 -2.31 18.79 13.76
N PHE A 38 -1.71 19.42 12.75
CA PHE A 38 -2.19 19.28 11.38
C PHE A 38 -2.12 17.79 11.02
N PRO A 39 -3.25 17.14 10.68
CA PRO A 39 -3.26 15.73 10.29
C PRO A 39 -2.33 15.49 9.11
N ALA A 40 -1.65 14.36 9.09
CA ALA A 40 -0.80 13.93 7.99
C ALA A 40 -1.58 13.87 6.67
N VAL A 41 -2.85 13.44 6.71
CA VAL A 41 -3.77 13.48 5.57
C VAL A 41 -3.92 14.89 5.00
N ARG A 42 -4.05 15.91 5.85
CA ARG A 42 -4.12 17.31 5.37
C ARG A 42 -2.79 17.81 4.82
N LEU A 43 -1.67 17.38 5.40
CA LEU A 43 -0.33 17.70 4.88
C LEU A 43 -0.10 17.04 3.51
N ALA A 44 -0.63 15.83 3.30
CA ALA A 44 -0.63 15.15 2.01
C ALA A 44 -1.42 15.95 0.97
N LEU A 45 -2.66 16.29 1.27
CA LEU A 45 -3.51 17.06 0.36
C LEU A 45 -2.90 18.42 0.00
N GLN A 46 -2.33 19.14 0.97
CA GLN A 46 -1.63 20.41 0.72
C GLN A 46 -0.40 20.24 -0.19
N ASN A 47 0.37 19.16 0.01
CA ASN A 47 1.53 18.87 -0.83
C ASN A 47 1.11 18.54 -2.27
N PHE A 48 0.04 17.76 -2.43
CA PHE A 48 -0.53 17.41 -3.73
C PHE A 48 -1.13 18.63 -4.42
N ASP A 49 -1.91 19.47 -3.71
CA ASP A 49 -2.46 20.70 -4.28
C ASP A 49 -1.35 21.63 -4.78
N MET A 50 -0.22 21.75 -4.09
CA MET A 50 0.91 22.57 -4.53
C MET A 50 1.67 21.97 -5.72
N THR A 51 1.82 20.65 -5.76
CA THR A 51 2.67 19.96 -6.77
C THR A 51 1.87 19.62 -8.02
N TYR A 52 0.70 19.00 -7.85
CA TYR A 52 -0.12 18.46 -8.93
C TYR A 52 -0.96 19.52 -9.65
N SER A 53 -1.27 20.65 -9.02
CA SER A 53 -1.84 21.80 -9.75
C SER A 53 -0.86 22.35 -10.80
N VAL A 54 0.44 22.36 -10.50
CA VAL A 54 1.48 22.78 -11.44
C VAL A 54 1.69 21.71 -12.53
N GLN A 55 1.69 20.43 -12.16
CA GLN A 55 1.92 19.34 -13.12
C GLN A 55 0.75 19.09 -14.08
N PHE A 56 -0.49 19.13 -13.59
CA PHE A 56 -1.67 18.76 -14.37
C PHE A 56 -2.53 19.96 -14.78
N GLY A 57 -2.25 21.18 -14.28
CA GLY A 57 -3.00 22.38 -14.63
C GLY A 57 -4.51 22.21 -14.42
N ASP A 58 -5.28 22.50 -15.47
CA ASP A 58 -6.75 22.41 -15.47
C ASP A 58 -7.30 21.00 -15.27
N LEU A 59 -6.48 19.95 -15.45
CA LEU A 59 -6.89 18.57 -15.18
C LEU A 59 -6.86 18.24 -13.68
N TRP A 60 -6.07 18.96 -12.88
CA TRP A 60 -5.89 18.68 -11.45
C TRP A 60 -7.20 18.58 -10.66
N PRO A 61 -8.17 19.50 -10.79
CA PRO A 61 -9.43 19.40 -10.04
C PRO A 61 -10.16 18.08 -10.24
N SER A 62 -10.13 17.52 -11.45
CA SER A 62 -10.75 16.23 -11.77
C SER A 62 -10.02 15.04 -11.10
N ILE A 63 -8.68 15.03 -11.16
CA ILE A 63 -7.85 14.00 -10.51
C ILE A 63 -8.03 14.09 -8.99
N ARG A 64 -7.99 15.31 -8.44
CA ARG A 64 -8.14 15.59 -7.02
C ARG A 64 -9.47 15.07 -6.47
N VAL A 65 -10.59 15.35 -7.14
CA VAL A 65 -11.89 14.84 -6.69
C VAL A 65 -11.95 13.31 -6.78
N SER A 66 -11.34 12.70 -7.80
CA SER A 66 -11.23 11.23 -7.90
C SER A 66 -10.35 10.61 -6.80
N LEU A 67 -9.28 11.28 -6.37
CA LEU A 67 -8.42 10.84 -5.26
C LEU A 67 -9.16 10.89 -3.91
N LEU A 68 -9.99 11.91 -3.71
CA LEU A 68 -10.78 12.11 -2.49
C LEU A 68 -12.09 11.32 -2.47
N SER A 69 -12.53 10.82 -3.62
CA SER A 69 -13.70 9.97 -3.75
C SER A 69 -13.32 8.50 -3.60
N GLU A 70 -14.35 7.66 -3.47
CA GLU A 70 -14.19 6.22 -3.42
C GLU A 70 -13.50 5.68 -4.67
N GLN A 71 -12.59 4.72 -4.47
CA GLN A 71 -11.90 4.03 -5.54
C GLN A 71 -12.80 2.97 -6.18
N LYS A 72 -12.76 2.89 -7.51
CA LYS A 72 -13.33 1.78 -8.27
C LYS A 72 -12.38 0.59 -8.25
N TYR A 73 -12.91 -0.60 -8.04
CA TYR A 73 -12.15 -1.85 -7.97
C TYR A 73 -12.45 -2.74 -9.17
N GLY A 74 -11.47 -3.55 -9.55
CA GLY A 74 -11.63 -4.71 -10.42
C GLY A 74 -11.61 -6.00 -9.63
N ALA A 75 -12.30 -7.02 -10.14
CA ALA A 75 -12.27 -8.39 -9.62
C ALA A 75 -11.36 -9.24 -10.51
N LEU A 76 -10.12 -9.48 -10.05
CA LEU A 76 -9.18 -10.39 -10.69
C LEU A 76 -9.61 -11.84 -10.41
N VAL A 77 -10.07 -12.55 -11.43
CA VAL A 77 -10.54 -13.93 -11.30
C VAL A 77 -9.38 -14.84 -10.89
N ASN A 78 -9.63 -15.75 -9.95
CA ASN A 78 -8.68 -16.77 -9.57
C ASN A 78 -8.78 -17.97 -10.51
N ASN A 79 -7.79 -18.13 -11.38
CA ASN A 79 -7.67 -19.27 -12.31
C ASN A 79 -7.46 -20.61 -11.59
N PHE A 80 -7.08 -20.62 -10.31
CA PHE A 80 -7.04 -21.83 -9.47
C PHE A 80 -8.42 -22.22 -8.92
N ALA A 81 -9.41 -21.32 -8.99
CA ALA A 81 -10.81 -21.61 -8.69
C ALA A 81 -11.54 -22.09 -9.96
N ALA A 82 -12.86 -22.30 -9.86
CA ALA A 82 -13.70 -22.57 -11.03
C ALA A 82 -13.92 -21.27 -11.85
N TRP A 83 -12.86 -20.79 -12.50
CA TRP A 83 -12.78 -19.46 -13.13
C TRP A 83 -13.88 -19.18 -14.16
N ASP A 84 -14.32 -20.19 -14.91
CA ASP A 84 -15.39 -20.06 -15.91
C ASP A 84 -16.73 -19.71 -15.24
N HIS A 85 -17.10 -20.46 -14.20
CA HIS A 85 -18.29 -20.19 -13.39
C HIS A 85 -18.24 -18.85 -12.67
N VAL A 86 -17.07 -18.48 -12.16
CA VAL A 86 -16.86 -17.18 -11.50
C VAL A 86 -17.00 -16.04 -12.50
N SER A 87 -16.44 -16.18 -13.71
CA SER A 87 -16.53 -15.18 -14.78
C SER A 87 -17.98 -14.96 -15.20
N ALA A 88 -18.74 -16.04 -15.44
CA ALA A 88 -20.17 -15.96 -15.77
C ALA A 88 -20.99 -15.21 -14.69
N LYS A 89 -20.72 -15.47 -13.41
CA LYS A 89 -21.35 -14.72 -12.30
C LYS A 89 -21.01 -13.24 -12.27
N LEU A 90 -19.78 -12.88 -12.62
CA LEU A 90 -19.37 -11.48 -12.68
C LEU A 90 -20.02 -10.76 -13.87
N GLU A 91 -20.20 -11.46 -15.00
CA GLU A 91 -20.96 -10.97 -16.16
C GLU A 91 -22.45 -10.77 -15.83
N GLU A 92 -23.07 -11.65 -15.04
CA GLU A 92 -24.44 -11.46 -14.53
C GLU A 92 -24.60 -10.18 -13.71
N LEU A 93 -23.52 -9.68 -13.09
CA LEU A 93 -23.49 -8.38 -12.41
C LEU A 93 -23.32 -7.19 -13.37
N SER A 94 -23.36 -7.41 -14.69
CA SER A 94 -23.06 -6.41 -15.72
C SER A 94 -21.62 -5.87 -15.68
N ALA A 95 -20.69 -6.61 -15.05
CA ALA A 95 -19.27 -6.32 -15.16
C ALA A 95 -18.69 -6.96 -16.43
N ARG A 96 -17.58 -6.41 -16.93
CA ARG A 96 -16.88 -6.91 -18.12
C ARG A 96 -15.40 -7.09 -17.85
N ASP A 97 -14.81 -8.10 -18.47
CA ASP A 97 -13.37 -8.33 -18.44
C ASP A 97 -12.66 -7.31 -19.33
N PHE A 98 -12.06 -6.28 -18.70
CA PHE A 98 -11.40 -5.20 -19.44
C PHE A 98 -10.12 -5.68 -20.14
N VAL A 99 -9.51 -6.78 -19.66
CA VAL A 99 -8.29 -7.33 -20.26
C VAL A 99 -8.64 -8.00 -21.58
N ASN A 100 -9.67 -8.83 -21.60
CA ASN A 100 -10.15 -9.47 -22.82
C ASN A 100 -10.67 -8.43 -23.83
N GLU A 101 -11.42 -7.42 -23.39
CA GLU A 101 -11.89 -6.32 -24.24
C GLU A 101 -10.69 -5.60 -24.91
N ALA A 102 -9.67 -5.23 -24.13
CA ALA A 102 -8.48 -4.56 -24.65
C ALA A 102 -7.68 -5.41 -25.66
N ILE A 103 -7.48 -6.70 -25.38
CA ILE A 103 -6.77 -7.62 -26.29
C ILE A 103 -7.56 -7.82 -27.58
N SER A 104 -8.89 -7.95 -27.51
CA SER A 104 -9.73 -8.11 -28.71
C SER A 104 -9.66 -6.91 -29.66
N HIS A 105 -9.54 -5.70 -29.12
CA HIS A 105 -9.37 -4.49 -29.92
C HIS A 105 -7.98 -4.40 -30.57
N TRP A 106 -6.93 -4.90 -29.90
CA TRP A 106 -5.57 -4.95 -30.43
C TRP A 106 -5.46 -5.81 -31.69
N GLU A 107 -6.20 -6.92 -31.75
CA GLU A 107 -6.20 -7.82 -32.91
C GLU A 107 -6.97 -7.26 -34.12
N LEU A 108 -7.89 -6.31 -33.89
CA LEU A 108 -8.74 -5.71 -34.93
C LEU A 108 -8.11 -4.49 -35.61
N GLU A 109 -7.24 -3.75 -34.91
CA GLU A 109 -6.61 -2.52 -35.41
C GLU A 109 -5.08 -2.68 -35.52
N PRO A 110 -4.55 -3.35 -36.56
CA PRO A 110 -3.12 -3.32 -36.83
C PRO A 110 -2.71 -1.90 -37.22
N GLU A 111 -1.88 -1.24 -36.41
CA GLU A 111 -1.45 0.15 -36.60
C GLU A 111 -0.99 0.42 -38.04
N SER A 112 -1.69 1.31 -38.73
CA SER A 112 -1.43 1.75 -40.10
C SER A 112 -0.29 2.79 -40.20
N GLY A 113 0.79 2.65 -39.43
CA GLY A 113 1.80 3.72 -39.37
C GLY A 113 3.22 3.44 -38.84
N GLN A 114 3.56 2.24 -38.38
CA GLN A 114 4.93 1.96 -37.88
C GLN A 114 5.59 0.79 -38.64
N SER A 115 6.79 1.03 -39.15
CA SER A 115 7.61 0.08 -39.89
C SER A 115 8.26 -0.96 -38.97
N GLY A 116 7.42 -1.80 -38.36
CA GLY A 116 7.76 -2.96 -37.57
C GLY A 116 6.46 -3.63 -37.14
N ALA A 117 6.22 -4.87 -37.56
CA ALA A 117 4.98 -5.57 -37.20
C ALA A 117 4.83 -5.59 -35.67
N PRO A 118 3.71 -5.12 -35.10
CA PRO A 118 3.48 -5.30 -33.67
C PRO A 118 3.52 -6.80 -33.37
N SER A 119 4.34 -7.19 -32.40
CA SER A 119 4.33 -8.57 -31.90
C SER A 119 2.90 -8.95 -31.51
N PRO A 120 2.44 -10.18 -31.76
CA PRO A 120 1.10 -10.63 -31.34
C PRO A 120 0.84 -10.28 -29.87
N ALA A 121 -0.41 -10.00 -29.48
CA ALA A 121 -0.75 -9.62 -28.11
C ALA A 121 -0.22 -10.64 -27.06
N SER A 122 -0.12 -11.92 -27.45
CA SER A 122 0.47 -13.01 -26.65
C SER A 122 1.96 -12.84 -26.32
N TRP A 123 2.70 -12.06 -27.10
CA TRP A 123 4.11 -11.72 -26.84
C TRP A 123 4.26 -10.39 -26.11
N ALA A 124 3.29 -9.49 -26.27
CA ALA A 124 3.33 -8.16 -25.65
C ALA A 124 2.74 -8.14 -24.23
N CYS A 125 1.80 -9.04 -23.91
CA CYS A 125 1.09 -9.04 -22.63
C CYS A 125 1.16 -10.39 -21.92
N SER A 126 1.27 -10.34 -20.59
CA SER A 126 1.18 -11.54 -19.75
C SER A 126 -0.19 -12.22 -19.93
N PRO A 127 -0.24 -13.54 -20.21
CA PRO A 127 -1.47 -14.21 -20.60
C PRO A 127 -2.35 -14.58 -19.39
N ASN A 128 -3.55 -15.11 -19.67
CA ASN A 128 -4.48 -15.74 -18.73
C ASN A 128 -5.07 -14.84 -17.63
N LEU A 129 -4.83 -13.53 -17.65
CA LEU A 129 -5.40 -12.59 -16.69
C LEU A 129 -6.81 -12.18 -17.11
N ARG A 130 -7.77 -12.35 -16.19
CA ARG A 130 -9.17 -11.93 -16.34
C ARG A 130 -9.54 -11.00 -15.22
N CYS A 131 -9.94 -9.77 -15.53
CA CYS A 131 -10.25 -8.80 -14.50
C CYS A 131 -11.51 -8.01 -14.85
N PHE A 132 -12.55 -8.22 -14.03
CA PHE A 132 -13.86 -7.65 -14.27
C PHE A 132 -14.00 -6.27 -13.65
N THR A 133 -14.56 -5.33 -14.41
CA THR A 133 -14.92 -3.99 -13.93
C THR A 133 -16.31 -3.61 -14.41
N PHE A 134 -17.04 -2.81 -13.63
CA PHE A 134 -18.29 -2.20 -14.10
C PHE A 134 -18.00 -1.13 -15.17
N ALA A 135 -18.99 -0.79 -16.00
CA ALA A 135 -18.84 0.21 -17.06
C ALA A 135 -18.39 1.59 -16.54
N ARG A 136 -17.80 2.42 -17.41
CA ARG A 136 -17.40 3.80 -17.05
C ARG A 136 -18.62 4.59 -16.54
N GLY A 137 -18.49 5.24 -15.38
CA GLY A 137 -19.58 5.96 -14.72
C GLY A 137 -20.41 5.12 -13.75
N ASP A 138 -20.34 3.78 -13.83
CA ASP A 138 -20.93 2.88 -12.86
C ASP A 138 -20.03 2.78 -11.61
N VAL A 139 -20.64 3.02 -10.45
CA VAL A 139 -20.01 3.04 -9.11
C VAL A 139 -20.37 1.80 -8.27
N SER A 140 -20.97 0.79 -8.89
CA SER A 140 -21.29 -0.48 -8.24
C SER A 140 -20.04 -1.14 -7.66
N ARG A 141 -20.24 -1.87 -6.56
CA ARG A 141 -19.18 -2.64 -5.89
C ARG A 141 -19.41 -4.12 -6.10
N PHE A 142 -18.33 -4.85 -6.32
CA PHE A 142 -18.37 -6.30 -6.24
C PHE A 142 -18.66 -6.74 -4.80
N PRO A 143 -19.38 -7.85 -4.59
CA PRO A 143 -19.46 -8.46 -3.28
C PRO A 143 -18.06 -8.88 -2.81
N PRO A 144 -17.84 -9.04 -1.49
CA PRO A 144 -16.62 -9.66 -1.01
C PRO A 144 -16.47 -11.07 -1.61
N ALA A 145 -15.25 -11.38 -2.05
CA ALA A 145 -14.91 -12.70 -2.54
C ALA A 145 -15.20 -13.78 -1.49
N ARG A 146 -15.56 -14.97 -1.95
CA ARG A 146 -15.89 -16.12 -1.10
C ARG A 146 -14.98 -17.29 -1.45
N LEU A 147 -14.90 -18.23 -0.51
CA LEU A 147 -14.25 -19.50 -0.74
C LEU A 147 -15.06 -20.31 -1.76
N GLY A 148 -14.43 -20.69 -2.86
CA GLY A 148 -15.02 -21.52 -3.90
C GLY A 148 -15.05 -23.00 -3.52
N SER A 149 -15.56 -23.84 -4.43
CA SER A 149 -15.64 -25.30 -4.24
C SER A 149 -14.28 -25.98 -4.10
N LEU A 150 -13.21 -25.36 -4.61
CA LEU A 150 -11.83 -25.87 -4.55
C LEU A 150 -11.06 -25.38 -3.32
N GLY A 151 -11.72 -24.75 -2.34
CA GLY A 151 -11.07 -24.32 -1.10
C GLY A 151 -10.12 -23.11 -1.24
N VAL A 152 -10.20 -22.40 -2.36
CA VAL A 152 -9.52 -21.11 -2.61
C VAL A 152 -10.54 -20.02 -2.93
N MET A 153 -10.18 -18.75 -2.75
CA MET A 153 -11.07 -17.62 -2.99
C MET A 153 -11.35 -17.43 -4.50
N ASP A 154 -12.59 -17.07 -4.85
CA ASP A 154 -13.05 -16.99 -6.25
C ASP A 154 -12.36 -15.89 -7.09
N TYR A 155 -12.13 -14.71 -6.51
CA TYR A 155 -11.50 -13.55 -7.17
C TYR A 155 -10.88 -12.60 -6.15
N TYR A 156 -9.88 -11.81 -6.56
CA TYR A 156 -9.22 -10.82 -5.72
C TYR A 156 -9.67 -9.40 -6.10
N LEU A 157 -10.19 -8.65 -5.13
CA LEU A 157 -10.55 -7.25 -5.34
C LEU A 157 -9.32 -6.36 -5.25
N MET A 158 -9.02 -5.64 -6.32
CA MET A 158 -7.87 -4.75 -6.41
C MET A 158 -8.18 -3.50 -7.22
N ASP A 159 -7.34 -2.48 -7.12
CA ASP A 159 -7.34 -1.42 -8.11
C ASP A 159 -7.05 -2.03 -9.49
N ALA A 160 -7.95 -1.89 -10.45
CA ALA A 160 -7.79 -2.45 -11.79
C ALA A 160 -6.49 -1.95 -12.45
N ALA A 161 -6.08 -0.70 -12.16
CA ALA A 161 -4.82 -0.15 -12.67
C ALA A 161 -3.58 -0.88 -12.15
N SER A 162 -3.67 -1.55 -10.99
CA SER A 162 -2.56 -2.35 -10.44
C SER A 162 -2.27 -3.63 -11.23
N LEU A 163 -3.16 -4.04 -12.14
CA LEU A 163 -2.94 -5.17 -13.04
C LEU A 163 -2.08 -4.79 -14.26
N LEU A 164 -2.09 -3.52 -14.66
CA LEU A 164 -1.42 -3.04 -15.88
C LEU A 164 0.10 -3.30 -15.88
N PRO A 165 0.86 -3.10 -14.78
CA PRO A 165 2.28 -3.44 -14.76
C PRO A 165 2.56 -4.94 -14.96
N VAL A 166 1.66 -5.81 -14.47
CA VAL A 166 1.79 -7.26 -14.63
C VAL A 166 1.49 -7.66 -16.08
N LEU A 167 0.48 -7.07 -16.70
CA LEU A 167 0.19 -7.26 -18.12
C LEU A 167 1.38 -6.82 -18.99
N ALA A 168 1.89 -5.60 -18.76
CA ALA A 168 2.98 -5.01 -19.53
C ALA A 168 4.34 -5.72 -19.33
N LEU A 169 4.50 -6.52 -18.26
CA LEU A 169 5.73 -7.29 -18.02
C LEU A 169 5.92 -8.42 -19.05
N GLY A 170 4.87 -8.85 -19.75
CA GLY A 170 4.96 -9.76 -20.90
C GLY A 170 5.49 -11.15 -20.57
N LEU A 171 5.00 -11.76 -19.47
CA LEU A 171 5.43 -13.09 -19.02
C LEU A 171 5.21 -14.14 -20.11
N GLN A 172 6.17 -15.05 -20.24
CA GLN A 172 6.13 -16.20 -21.14
C GLN A 172 6.20 -17.51 -20.35
N PRO A 173 5.62 -18.61 -20.86
CA PRO A 173 5.68 -19.91 -20.18
C PRO A 173 7.12 -20.35 -19.92
N GLY A 174 7.44 -20.59 -18.64
CA GLY A 174 8.76 -21.04 -18.21
C GLY A 174 9.64 -19.96 -17.58
N ASP A 175 9.19 -18.69 -17.57
CA ASP A 175 9.94 -17.57 -17.00
C ASP A 175 10.27 -17.76 -15.51
N ILE A 176 11.48 -17.38 -15.13
CA ILE A 176 11.90 -17.17 -13.75
C ILE A 176 11.61 -15.72 -13.39
N VAL A 177 10.74 -15.49 -12.41
CA VAL A 177 10.17 -14.18 -12.13
C VAL A 177 10.54 -13.69 -10.73
N LEU A 178 10.85 -12.40 -10.61
CA LEU A 178 11.07 -11.70 -9.34
C LEU A 178 10.03 -10.60 -9.15
N ASP A 179 9.36 -10.61 -8.00
CA ASP A 179 8.60 -9.48 -7.47
C ASP A 179 9.39 -8.90 -6.29
N LEU A 180 10.11 -7.80 -6.53
CA LEU A 180 11.13 -7.30 -5.59
C LEU A 180 10.53 -6.61 -4.35
N CYS A 181 9.30 -6.08 -4.49
CA CYS A 181 8.56 -5.31 -3.49
C CYS A 181 7.12 -5.82 -3.40
N ALA A 182 6.98 -7.11 -3.11
CA ALA A 182 5.80 -7.92 -3.36
C ALA A 182 4.61 -7.67 -2.43
N ALA A 183 4.84 -7.33 -1.16
CA ALA A 183 3.75 -7.28 -0.20
C ALA A 183 2.89 -6.03 -0.45
N PRO A 184 1.54 -6.08 -0.28
CA PRO A 184 0.77 -7.16 0.35
C PRO A 184 0.39 -8.33 -0.58
N GLY A 185 0.86 -8.40 -1.82
CA GLY A 185 0.78 -9.62 -2.65
C GLY A 185 -0.25 -9.60 -3.79
N GLY A 186 -0.91 -8.48 -4.08
CA GLY A 186 -1.91 -8.41 -5.17
C GLY A 186 -1.29 -8.61 -6.56
N LYS A 187 -0.13 -7.99 -6.82
CA LYS A 187 0.61 -8.17 -8.08
C LYS A 187 1.31 -9.53 -8.15
N THR A 188 1.86 -10.00 -7.03
CA THR A 188 2.39 -11.37 -6.88
C THR A 188 1.34 -12.42 -7.23
N LEU A 189 0.11 -12.25 -6.73
CA LEU A 189 -1.01 -13.13 -7.08
C LEU A 189 -1.27 -13.07 -8.59
N ALA A 190 -1.38 -11.88 -9.17
CA ALA A 190 -1.57 -11.73 -10.62
C ALA A 190 -0.44 -12.39 -11.43
N LEU A 191 0.83 -12.27 -11.02
CA LEU A 191 1.94 -12.98 -11.67
C LEU A 191 1.71 -14.50 -11.67
N LEU A 192 1.28 -15.08 -10.54
CA LEU A 192 0.94 -16.52 -10.48
C LEU A 192 -0.26 -16.90 -11.34
N GLN A 193 -1.28 -16.03 -11.43
CA GLN A 193 -2.47 -16.28 -12.25
C GLN A 193 -2.15 -16.42 -13.74
N THR A 194 -1.02 -15.89 -14.21
CA THR A 194 -0.58 -16.09 -15.61
C THR A 194 -0.32 -17.55 -15.95
N GLY A 195 0.05 -18.38 -14.96
CA GLY A 195 0.53 -19.75 -15.17
C GLY A 195 1.89 -19.83 -15.87
N CYS A 196 2.60 -18.71 -16.04
CA CYS A 196 3.86 -18.65 -16.77
C CYS A 196 5.10 -18.85 -15.90
N CYS A 197 5.02 -18.51 -14.61
CA CYS A 197 6.17 -18.55 -13.71
C CYS A 197 6.63 -19.99 -13.47
N ARG A 198 7.81 -20.38 -13.95
CA ARG A 198 8.47 -21.63 -13.50
C ARG A 198 8.89 -21.51 -12.04
N ASN A 199 9.42 -20.35 -11.67
CA ASN A 199 9.74 -19.97 -10.31
C ASN A 199 9.36 -18.50 -10.10
N LEU A 200 8.85 -18.16 -8.93
CA LEU A 200 8.53 -16.80 -8.50
C LEU A 200 9.19 -16.53 -7.16
N ALA A 201 10.14 -15.60 -7.14
CA ALA A 201 10.66 -15.02 -5.92
C ALA A 201 9.81 -13.79 -5.56
N ALA A 202 9.18 -13.80 -4.39
CA ALA A 202 8.38 -12.70 -3.88
C ALA A 202 9.05 -12.11 -2.64
N ASN A 203 9.64 -10.93 -2.78
CA ASN A 203 10.41 -10.27 -1.74
C ASN A 203 9.73 -9.01 -1.24
N ASP A 204 9.75 -8.75 0.07
CA ASP A 204 9.43 -7.43 0.62
C ASP A 204 10.23 -7.22 1.91
N LEU A 205 10.85 -6.05 2.07
CA LEU A 205 11.69 -5.75 3.23
C LEU A 205 10.92 -5.84 4.56
N SER A 206 9.62 -5.55 4.55
CA SER A 206 8.79 -5.50 5.74
C SER A 206 8.24 -6.88 6.10
N THR A 207 8.79 -7.48 7.16
CA THR A 207 8.30 -8.75 7.72
C THR A 207 6.82 -8.71 8.09
N SER A 208 6.32 -7.58 8.58
CA SER A 208 4.89 -7.42 8.92
C SER A 208 3.98 -7.40 7.69
N ARG A 209 4.45 -6.86 6.55
CA ARG A 209 3.72 -6.90 5.27
C ARG A 209 3.81 -8.26 4.60
N ILE A 210 4.93 -8.97 4.73
CA ILE A 210 5.08 -10.36 4.26
C ILE A 210 4.01 -11.27 4.85
N GLY A 211 3.63 -11.10 6.12
CA GLY A 211 2.51 -11.85 6.70
C GLY A 211 1.17 -11.63 5.97
N ARG A 212 0.95 -10.46 5.34
CA ARG A 212 -0.23 -10.20 4.50
C ARG A 212 -0.12 -10.89 3.14
N LEU A 213 1.06 -10.84 2.51
CA LEU A 213 1.34 -11.58 1.28
C LEU A 213 1.11 -13.08 1.48
N GLN A 214 1.65 -13.65 2.56
CA GLN A 214 1.43 -15.06 2.88
C GLN A 214 -0.06 -15.37 3.03
N LYS A 215 -0.84 -14.53 3.73
CA LYS A 215 -2.30 -14.73 3.83
C LYS A 215 -2.99 -14.70 2.46
N VAL A 216 -2.58 -13.81 1.56
CA VAL A 216 -3.09 -13.80 0.18
C VAL A 216 -2.74 -15.11 -0.51
N LEU A 217 -1.47 -15.54 -0.50
CA LEU A 217 -1.07 -16.81 -1.11
C LEU A 217 -1.85 -18.01 -0.54
N HIS A 218 -2.01 -18.09 0.79
CA HIS A 218 -2.77 -19.18 1.43
C HIS A 218 -4.27 -19.18 1.08
N SER A 219 -4.85 -18.01 0.80
CA SER A 219 -6.29 -17.90 0.52
C SER A 219 -6.61 -18.13 -0.96
N TYR A 220 -5.66 -17.86 -1.87
CA TYR A 220 -5.91 -17.84 -3.31
C TYR A 220 -5.15 -18.93 -4.06
N VAL A 221 -4.03 -19.43 -3.54
CA VAL A 221 -3.14 -20.36 -4.26
C VAL A 221 -3.19 -21.74 -3.61
N PRO A 222 -3.39 -22.82 -4.38
CA PRO A 222 -3.32 -24.19 -3.89
C PRO A 222 -1.99 -24.50 -3.20
N GLU A 223 -2.02 -25.41 -2.24
CA GLU A 223 -0.85 -25.79 -1.43
C GLU A 223 0.29 -26.33 -2.30
N GLU A 224 -0.01 -27.06 -3.37
CA GLU A 224 0.97 -27.68 -4.25
C GLU A 224 1.83 -26.64 -5.00
N ILE A 225 1.23 -25.50 -5.35
CA ILE A 225 1.90 -24.40 -6.03
C ILE A 225 2.64 -23.53 -5.02
N ARG A 226 2.01 -23.25 -3.87
CA ARG A 226 2.55 -22.36 -2.83
C ARG A 226 3.74 -22.98 -2.10
N ASP A 227 3.61 -24.22 -1.67
CA ASP A 227 4.58 -24.93 -0.82
C ASP A 227 5.49 -25.87 -1.63
N GLY A 228 5.26 -25.96 -2.94
CA GLY A 228 6.19 -26.58 -3.88
C GLY A 228 7.42 -25.69 -4.16
N ASN A 229 8.23 -26.10 -5.15
CA ASN A 229 9.45 -25.35 -5.53
C ASN A 229 9.18 -24.09 -6.38
N GLN A 230 7.90 -23.76 -6.63
CA GLN A 230 7.52 -22.70 -7.54
C GLN A 230 7.56 -21.31 -6.89
N VAL A 231 7.20 -21.16 -5.60
CA VAL A 231 7.13 -19.85 -4.94
C VAL A 231 8.10 -19.77 -3.77
N ARG A 232 8.97 -18.75 -3.76
CA ARG A 232 9.88 -18.45 -2.65
C ARG A 232 9.58 -17.06 -2.10
N VAL A 233 9.19 -16.99 -0.83
CA VAL A 233 8.91 -15.71 -0.15
C VAL A 233 10.09 -15.32 0.74
N THR A 234 10.63 -14.12 0.56
CA THR A 234 11.78 -13.61 1.34
C THR A 234 11.50 -12.23 1.93
N SER A 235 12.28 -11.85 2.93
CA SER A 235 12.25 -10.51 3.53
C SER A 235 13.64 -9.89 3.59
N TRP A 236 14.23 -9.68 2.41
CA TRP A 236 15.56 -9.10 2.23
C TRP A 236 15.49 -7.67 1.70
N ASP A 237 16.60 -6.95 1.84
CA ASP A 237 16.77 -5.63 1.26
C ASP A 237 16.96 -5.73 -0.26
N GLY A 238 15.94 -5.34 -1.01
CA GLY A 238 15.91 -5.44 -2.47
C GLY A 238 17.05 -4.69 -3.16
N ARG A 239 17.67 -3.71 -2.52
CA ARG A 239 18.82 -2.96 -3.07
C ARG A 239 20.07 -3.81 -3.23
N LYS A 240 20.11 -4.99 -2.59
CA LYS A 240 21.24 -5.93 -2.65
C LYS A 240 20.99 -7.08 -3.62
N TRP A 241 19.87 -7.06 -4.35
CA TRP A 241 19.45 -8.22 -5.14
C TRP A 241 20.43 -8.57 -6.24
N GLY A 242 21.04 -7.57 -6.89
CA GLY A 242 22.07 -7.80 -7.92
C GLY A 242 23.31 -8.52 -7.39
N GLU A 243 23.67 -8.36 -6.11
CA GLU A 243 24.77 -9.10 -5.48
C GLU A 243 24.38 -10.53 -5.08
N LEU A 244 23.10 -10.74 -4.75
CA LEU A 244 22.57 -12.02 -4.29
C LEU A 244 22.31 -12.97 -5.47
N GLU A 245 21.59 -12.46 -6.49
CA GLU A 245 21.04 -13.24 -7.60
C GLU A 245 21.05 -12.41 -8.90
N GLY A 246 22.19 -11.79 -9.22
CA GLY A 246 22.41 -11.12 -10.50
C GLY A 246 22.22 -12.05 -11.70
N ASP A 247 21.80 -11.52 -12.84
CA ASP A 247 21.62 -12.21 -14.12
C ASP A 247 20.79 -13.52 -14.05
N THR A 248 19.86 -13.60 -13.10
CA THR A 248 19.11 -14.84 -12.80
C THR A 248 17.68 -14.85 -13.33
N TYR A 249 17.00 -13.70 -13.41
CA TYR A 249 15.55 -13.62 -13.66
C TYR A 249 15.25 -13.17 -15.09
N ASP A 250 14.29 -13.84 -15.73
CA ASP A 250 13.80 -13.46 -17.06
C ASP A 250 12.92 -12.20 -16.98
N ARG A 251 12.15 -12.07 -15.89
CA ARG A 251 11.22 -10.95 -15.64
C ARG A 251 11.36 -10.45 -14.21
N VAL A 252 11.41 -9.13 -14.03
CA VAL A 252 11.47 -8.49 -12.72
C VAL A 252 10.40 -7.40 -12.62
N LEU A 253 9.53 -7.51 -11.61
CA LEU A 253 8.59 -6.47 -11.21
C LEU A 253 9.17 -5.66 -10.04
N VAL A 254 9.30 -4.35 -10.24
CA VAL A 254 9.79 -3.41 -9.21
C VAL A 254 8.69 -2.43 -8.82
N ASP A 255 7.73 -2.89 -8.00
CA ASP A 255 6.65 -2.06 -7.44
C ASP A 255 7.13 -1.29 -6.20
N VAL A 256 7.92 -0.25 -6.44
CA VAL A 256 8.66 0.45 -5.39
C VAL A 256 7.78 1.07 -4.29
N PRO A 257 8.28 1.18 -3.04
CA PRO A 257 7.64 2.02 -2.04
C PRO A 257 7.57 3.47 -2.51
N CYS A 258 6.38 4.07 -2.39
CA CYS A 258 6.10 5.42 -2.85
C CYS A 258 5.29 6.20 -1.81
N THR A 259 4.90 7.43 -2.14
CA THR A 259 4.03 8.27 -1.29
C THR A 259 2.61 7.74 -1.17
N THR A 260 2.23 6.75 -2.01
CA THR A 260 0.93 6.06 -2.01
C THR A 260 -0.24 7.03 -1.90
N ASP A 261 -0.31 7.98 -2.84
CA ASP A 261 -1.04 9.25 -2.66
C ASP A 261 -2.49 9.09 -2.23
N ARG A 262 -3.24 8.17 -2.86
CA ARG A 262 -4.61 7.85 -2.44
C ARG A 262 -4.66 7.38 -0.99
N HIS A 263 -3.85 6.39 -0.62
CA HIS A 263 -3.81 5.89 0.76
C HIS A 263 -3.43 7.00 1.75
N SER A 264 -2.46 7.84 1.40
CA SER A 264 -2.03 9.00 2.21
C SER A 264 -3.11 10.08 2.40
N LEU A 265 -4.17 10.09 1.60
CA LEU A 265 -5.32 10.99 1.76
C LEU A 265 -6.45 10.40 2.62
N HIS A 266 -6.43 9.10 2.90
CA HIS A 266 -7.51 8.42 3.60
C HIS A 266 -7.07 7.78 4.92
N GLU A 267 -5.77 7.48 5.08
CA GLU A 267 -5.22 6.84 6.27
C GLU A 267 -4.29 7.81 7.04
N GLU A 268 -4.51 7.96 8.34
CA GLU A 268 -3.69 8.84 9.20
C GLU A 268 -2.58 8.03 9.92
N GLU A 269 -2.85 6.76 10.22
CA GLU A 269 -1.91 5.89 10.90
C GLU A 269 -0.72 5.52 9.99
N ASN A 270 0.50 5.62 10.52
CA ASN A 270 1.74 5.36 9.78
C ASN A 270 1.86 6.13 8.44
N ASN A 271 1.16 7.25 8.27
CA ASN A 271 1.16 8.02 7.04
C ASN A 271 2.55 8.63 6.75
N ILE A 272 3.02 8.52 5.50
CA ILE A 272 4.35 9.01 5.07
C ILE A 272 4.47 10.55 5.12
N PHE A 273 3.34 11.27 5.18
CA PHE A 273 3.28 12.72 5.33
C PHE A 273 3.35 13.20 6.78
N GLN A 274 3.42 12.29 7.76
CA GLN A 274 3.70 12.64 9.15
C GLN A 274 5.03 13.40 9.26
N ARG A 275 5.08 14.44 10.12
CA ARG A 275 6.28 15.27 10.30
C ARG A 275 7.52 14.46 10.70
N SER A 276 7.34 13.38 11.45
CA SER A 276 8.39 12.42 11.85
C SER A 276 9.06 11.73 10.66
N ARG A 277 8.32 11.47 9.58
CA ARG A 277 8.77 10.73 8.40
C ARG A 277 9.20 11.63 7.24
N LYS A 278 9.34 12.94 7.47
CA LYS A 278 9.73 13.91 6.41
C LYS A 278 11.03 13.52 5.70
N LYS A 279 12.06 13.13 6.45
CA LYS A 279 13.36 12.73 5.87
C LYS A 279 13.22 11.48 5.02
N GLU A 280 12.52 10.47 5.53
CA GLU A 280 12.22 9.24 4.79
C GLU A 280 11.49 9.54 3.48
N ARG A 281 10.43 10.34 3.54
CA ARG A 281 9.66 10.77 2.36
C ARG A 281 10.54 11.47 1.32
N GLN A 282 11.45 12.35 1.74
CA GLN A 282 12.35 13.06 0.83
C GLN A 282 13.40 12.16 0.19
N MET A 283 13.74 11.04 0.82
CA MET A 283 14.70 10.06 0.30
C MET A 283 14.05 8.98 -0.59
N LEU A 284 12.72 8.97 -0.72
CA LEU A 284 12.02 7.96 -1.54
C LEU A 284 12.55 7.88 -2.97
N PRO A 285 12.76 8.98 -3.73
CA PRO A 285 13.28 8.87 -5.09
C PRO A 285 14.65 8.20 -5.16
N MET A 286 15.53 8.47 -4.20
CA MET A 286 16.85 7.81 -4.11
C MET A 286 16.70 6.31 -3.83
N LEU A 287 15.82 5.94 -2.92
CA LEU A 287 15.50 4.53 -2.63
C LEU A 287 14.92 3.82 -3.86
N GLN A 288 14.02 4.48 -4.59
CA GLN A 288 13.38 3.93 -5.78
C GLN A 288 14.40 3.67 -6.89
N VAL A 289 15.36 4.58 -7.09
CA VAL A 289 16.47 4.37 -8.03
C VAL A 289 17.34 3.19 -7.60
N GLN A 290 17.66 3.07 -6.30
CA GLN A 290 18.45 1.95 -5.78
C GLN A 290 17.76 0.58 -5.89
N LEU A 291 16.42 0.55 -5.93
CA LEU A 291 15.65 -0.69 -6.10
C LEU A 291 15.51 -1.08 -7.59
N LEU A 292 15.62 -0.12 -8.50
CA LEU A 292 15.51 -0.33 -9.94
C LEU A 292 16.87 -0.64 -10.60
N ALA A 293 17.96 -0.17 -10.00
CA ALA A 293 19.34 -0.34 -10.50
C ALA A 293 19.81 -1.80 -10.46
#